data_AF-A0A0E3P4A8-F1
#
_entry.id   AF-A0A0E3P4A8-F1
#
_cell.length_a   1.000
_cell.length_b   1.000
_cell.length_c   1.000
_cell.angle_alpha   90.00
_cell.angle_beta   90.00
_cell.angle_gamma   90.00
#
_symmetry.space_group_name_H-M   'P 1'
#
loop_
_entity.id
_entity.type
_entity.pdbx_description
1 polymer ?
#
loop_
_entity_poly.entity_id
_entity_poly.type
_entity_poly.pdbx_seq_one_letter_code
_entity_poly.pdbx_strand_id
1 'polypeptide(L)'
;MSRRLKKYDYAVKADSLDLLKLRDFLEQRNDSLLRLLENPVMLEHESFSDLLMAVFHLKEELISREELHGLPISDLEHLEGDIKRVYILLVYEWVAYMEYLKTNYPYLFSLSMRTNPFDREASAVVK
;
A
#
# COMPACT_ATOMS: atom_id res chain seq x y z
N MET A 1 -10.13 11.94 5.80
CA MET A 1 -9.22 11.16 6.69
C MET A 1 -9.62 11.28 8.16
N SER A 2 -10.00 10.17 8.81
CA SER A 2 -10.43 10.15 10.21
C SER A 2 -9.31 10.56 11.18
N ARG A 3 -9.65 11.17 12.33
CA ARG A 3 -8.68 11.63 13.34
C ARG A 3 -7.84 10.49 13.93
N ARG A 4 -8.37 9.27 13.92
CA ARG A 4 -7.68 8.06 14.42
C ARG A 4 -6.57 7.63 13.48
N LEU A 5 -6.85 7.56 12.17
CA LEU A 5 -5.86 7.18 11.17
C LEU A 5 -4.68 8.15 11.12
N LYS A 6 -4.91 9.46 11.30
CA LYS A 6 -3.82 10.47 11.33
C LYS A 6 -2.89 10.34 12.54
N LYS A 7 -3.38 9.77 13.65
CA LYS A 7 -2.64 9.67 14.91
C LYS A 7 -2.02 8.30 15.14
N TYR A 8 -2.37 7.31 14.32
CA TYR A 8 -1.78 5.99 14.40
C TYR A 8 -0.31 6.07 13.97
N ASP A 9 0.58 5.46 14.76
CA ASP A 9 1.97 5.36 14.36
C ASP A 9 2.14 4.16 13.43
N TYR A 10 2.28 4.46 12.14
CA TYR A 10 2.62 3.48 11.11
C TYR A 10 4.13 3.22 11.15
N ALA A 11 4.63 2.74 12.28
CA ALA A 11 6.04 2.42 12.43
C ALA A 11 6.44 1.34 11.42
N VAL A 12 7.44 1.64 10.61
CA VAL A 12 8.07 0.74 9.65
C VAL A 12 9.54 0.65 10.03
N LYS A 13 10.09 -0.55 9.94
CA LYS A 13 11.49 -0.85 10.22
C LYS A 13 12.06 -1.60 9.03
N ALA A 14 12.80 -0.93 8.15
CA ALA A 14 13.23 -1.51 6.87
C ALA A 14 14.26 -2.61 7.08
N ASP A 15 15.07 -2.53 8.14
CA ASP A 15 16.00 -3.57 8.57
C ASP A 15 15.32 -4.92 8.87
N SER A 16 14.03 -4.89 9.23
CA SER A 16 13.21 -6.06 9.50
C SER A 16 12.41 -6.57 8.29
N LEU A 17 12.48 -5.87 7.17
CA LEU A 17 11.75 -6.20 5.94
C LEU A 17 12.65 -6.91 4.92
N ASP A 18 12.03 -7.78 4.15
CA ASP A 18 12.66 -8.37 2.97
C ASP A 18 12.51 -7.41 1.78
N LEU A 19 13.45 -6.45 1.67
CA LEU A 19 13.43 -5.41 0.65
C LEU A 19 13.59 -5.97 -0.77
N LEU A 20 14.35 -7.07 -0.93
CA LEU A 20 14.47 -7.76 -2.22
C LEU A 20 13.12 -8.34 -2.66
N LYS A 21 12.43 -9.04 -1.76
CA LYS A 21 11.11 -9.58 -2.08
C LYS A 21 10.10 -8.49 -2.38
N LEU A 22 10.19 -7.34 -1.70
CA LEU A 22 9.34 -6.18 -1.99
C LEU A 22 9.64 -5.61 -3.38
N ARG A 23 10.91 -5.42 -3.74
CA ARG A 23 11.34 -5.00 -5.08
C ARG A 23 10.79 -5.93 -6.15
N ASP A 24 11.08 -7.23 -6.03
CA ASP A 24 10.71 -8.24 -7.01
C ASP A 24 9.17 -8.32 -7.17
N PHE A 25 8.42 -8.18 -6.07
CA PHE A 25 6.97 -8.10 -6.11
C PHE A 25 6.47 -6.87 -6.87
N LEU A 26 7.03 -5.68 -6.60
CA LEU A 26 6.63 -4.44 -7.28
C LEU A 26 7.01 -4.48 -8.76
N GLU A 27 8.16 -5.04 -9.11
CA GLU A 27 8.58 -5.26 -10.49
C GLU A 27 7.64 -6.21 -11.22
N GLN A 28 7.29 -7.35 -10.61
CA GLN A 28 6.32 -8.29 -11.18
C GLN A 28 4.94 -7.65 -11.42
N ARG A 29 4.58 -6.62 -10.64
CA ARG A 29 3.31 -5.90 -10.75
C ARG A 29 3.37 -4.66 -11.64
N ASN A 30 4.52 -4.34 -12.26
CA ASN A 30 4.72 -3.12 -13.04
C ASN A 30 3.62 -2.87 -14.09
N ASP A 31 3.34 -3.86 -14.94
CA ASP A 31 2.30 -3.73 -15.99
C ASP A 31 0.89 -3.59 -15.42
N SER A 32 0.66 -4.09 -14.21
CA SER A 32 -0.63 -3.91 -13.51
C SER A 32 -0.74 -2.49 -12.97
N LEU A 33 0.34 -1.95 -12.39
CA LEU A 33 0.40 -0.57 -11.88
C LEU A 33 0.29 0.46 -13.01
N LEU A 34 0.95 0.22 -14.16
CA LEU A 34 0.86 1.11 -15.32
C LEU A 34 -0.56 1.18 -15.88
N ARG A 35 -1.25 0.03 -15.99
CA ARG A 35 -2.65 0.01 -16.43
C ARG A 35 -3.61 0.75 -15.49
N LEU A 36 -3.27 0.87 -14.20
CA LEU A 36 -4.05 1.69 -13.27
C LEU A 36 -3.89 3.18 -13.56
N LEU A 37 -2.71 3.64 -13.99
CA LEU A 37 -2.47 5.04 -14.40
C LEU A 37 -3.20 5.41 -15.70
N GLU A 38 -3.32 4.45 -16.62
CA GLU A 38 -4.00 4.66 -17.90
C GLU A 38 -5.52 4.79 -17.76
N ASN A 39 -6.09 4.44 -16.60
CA ASN A 39 -7.53 4.48 -16.39
C ASN A 39 -8.01 5.93 -16.14
N PRO A 40 -8.79 6.52 -17.05
CA PRO A 40 -9.20 7.93 -16.95
C PRO A 40 -10.10 8.22 -15.75
N VAL A 41 -10.79 7.22 -15.20
CA VAL A 41 -11.63 7.36 -13.99
C VAL A 41 -10.77 7.63 -12.74
N MET A 42 -9.48 7.27 -12.78
CA MET A 42 -8.56 7.44 -11.64
C MET A 42 -8.08 8.87 -11.47
N LEU A 43 -8.06 9.66 -12.55
CA LEU A 43 -7.59 11.05 -12.55
C LEU A 43 -8.52 11.98 -11.74
N GLU A 44 -9.76 11.54 -11.46
CA GLU A 44 -10.71 12.27 -10.62
C GLU A 44 -10.49 12.04 -9.11
N HIS A 45 -9.66 11.05 -8.74
CA HIS A 45 -9.37 10.67 -7.36
C HIS A 45 -7.93 11.03 -6.97
N GLU A 46 -7.72 12.27 -6.52
CA GLU A 46 -6.39 12.81 -6.15
C GLU A 46 -5.62 11.88 -5.20
N SER A 47 -6.27 11.33 -4.17
CA SER A 47 -5.60 10.49 -3.18
C SER A 47 -5.16 9.12 -3.70
N PHE A 48 -5.87 8.57 -4.68
CA PHE A 48 -5.45 7.33 -5.33
C PHE A 48 -4.26 7.58 -6.27
N SER A 49 -4.26 8.73 -6.95
CA SER A 49 -3.12 9.15 -7.78
C SER A 49 -1.86 9.36 -6.92
N ASP A 50 -1.98 9.98 -5.75
CA ASP A 50 -0.89 10.10 -4.77
C ASP A 50 -0.35 8.75 -4.31
N LEU A 51 -1.24 7.78 -4.05
CA LEU A 51 -0.85 6.41 -3.70
C LEU A 51 -0.04 5.76 -4.82
N LEU A 52 -0.54 5.80 -6.06
CA LEU A 52 0.18 5.23 -7.20
C LEU A 52 1.56 5.87 -7.34
N MET A 53 1.65 7.19 -7.22
CA MET A 53 2.94 7.88 -7.34
C MET A 53 3.93 7.49 -6.24
N ALA A 54 3.46 7.35 -4.99
CA ALA A 54 4.30 6.86 -3.90
C ALA A 54 4.79 5.42 -4.15
N VAL A 55 3.94 4.54 -4.71
CA VAL A 55 4.31 3.15 -5.04
C VAL A 55 5.35 3.12 -6.16
N PHE A 56 5.18 3.92 -7.22
CA PHE A 56 6.15 4.03 -8.31
C PHE A 56 7.49 4.58 -7.82
N HIS A 57 7.47 5.63 -7.01
CA HIS A 57 8.70 6.18 -6.43
C HIS A 57 9.45 5.14 -5.60
N LEU A 58 8.76 4.43 -4.70
CA LEU A 58 9.37 3.35 -3.91
C LEU A 58 9.93 2.23 -4.81
N LYS A 59 9.21 1.85 -5.85
CA LYS A 59 9.67 0.85 -6.82
C LYS A 59 10.98 1.28 -7.49
N GLU A 60 11.05 2.52 -7.97
CA GLU A 60 12.26 3.03 -8.65
C GLU A 60 13.45 3.15 -7.69
N GLU A 61 13.23 3.59 -6.45
CA GLU A 61 14.26 3.56 -5.41
C GLU A 61 14.79 2.13 -5.20
N LEU A 62 13.90 1.13 -5.07
CA LEU A 62 14.34 -0.25 -4.85
C LEU A 62 15.05 -0.88 -6.06
N ILE A 63 14.66 -0.56 -7.30
CA ILE A 63 15.25 -1.12 -8.53
C ILE A 63 16.59 -0.44 -8.86
N SER A 64 16.74 0.84 -8.53
CA SER A 64 17.98 1.59 -8.79
C SER A 64 19.17 1.17 -7.93
N ARG A 65 18.94 0.32 -6.91
CA ARG A 65 19.98 -0.21 -6.02
C ARG A 65 20.39 -1.61 -6.48
N GLU A 66 21.70 -1.79 -6.72
CA GLU A 66 22.27 -3.09 -7.10
C GLU A 66 22.14 -4.13 -5.98
N GLU A 67 22.31 -3.70 -4.72
CA GLU A 67 22.22 -4.52 -3.51
C GLU A 67 21.29 -3.86 -2.50
N LEU A 68 20.46 -4.65 -1.83
CA LEU A 68 19.54 -4.19 -0.78
C LEU A 68 19.92 -4.71 0.61
N HIS A 69 20.93 -5.58 0.71
CA HIS A 69 21.52 -5.99 1.98
C HIS A 69 22.65 -5.06 2.43
N GLY A 70 22.74 -4.83 3.74
CA GLY A 70 23.85 -4.06 4.32
C GLY A 70 23.87 -2.58 3.91
N LEU A 71 22.72 -2.04 3.52
CA LEU A 71 22.57 -0.63 3.19
C LEU A 71 23.00 0.27 4.37
N PRO A 72 23.59 1.46 4.09
CA PRO A 72 23.86 2.44 5.14
C PRO A 72 22.59 2.79 5.92
N ILE A 73 22.73 3.13 7.21
CA ILE A 73 21.59 3.47 8.08
C ILE A 73 20.73 4.59 7.46
N SER A 74 21.35 5.62 6.89
CA SER A 74 20.64 6.72 6.24
C SER A 74 19.78 6.27 5.05
N ASP A 75 20.19 5.22 4.35
CA ASP A 75 19.47 4.68 3.21
C ASP A 75 18.29 3.81 3.67
N LEU A 76 18.48 3.03 4.75
CA LEU A 76 17.40 2.32 5.41
C LEU A 76 16.32 3.29 5.94
N GLU A 77 16.72 4.36 6.64
CA GLU A 77 15.81 5.39 7.14
C GLU A 77 15.03 6.09 6.00
N HIS A 78 15.67 6.31 4.86
CA HIS A 78 15.02 6.85 3.67
C HIS A 78 13.93 5.90 3.14
N LEU A 79 14.29 4.62 2.92
CA LEU A 79 13.35 3.60 2.46
C LEU A 79 12.21 3.36 3.46
N GLU A 80 12.49 3.44 4.77
CA GLU A 80 11.44 3.41 5.81
C GLU A 80 10.43 4.53 5.61
N GLY A 81 10.90 5.75 5.32
CA GLY A 81 10.05 6.90 5.02
C GLY A 81 9.15 6.66 3.82
N ASP A 82 9.69 6.08 2.74
CA ASP A 82 8.95 5.83 1.51
C ASP A 82 7.95 4.68 1.66
N ILE A 83 8.35 3.58 2.30
CA ILE A 83 7.45 2.46 2.63
C ILE A 83 6.33 2.93 3.56
N LYS A 84 6.65 3.74 4.58
CA LYS A 84 5.67 4.33 5.49
C LYS A 84 4.68 5.23 4.74
N ARG A 85 5.16 6.04 3.78
CA ARG A 85 4.29 6.88 2.93
C ARG A 85 3.30 6.03 2.15
N VAL A 86 3.77 4.99 1.46
CA VAL A 86 2.90 4.05 0.72
C VAL A 86 1.90 3.38 1.66
N TYR A 87 2.34 2.87 2.81
CA TYR A 87 1.48 2.15 3.73
C TYR A 87 0.36 3.02 4.32
N ILE A 88 0.66 4.28 4.66
CA ILE A 88 -0.34 5.25 5.13
C ILE A 88 -1.42 5.48 4.07
N LEU A 89 -1.01 5.70 2.82
CA LEU A 89 -1.92 5.95 1.70
C LEU A 89 -2.78 4.69 1.40
N LEU A 90 -2.19 3.49 1.45
CA LEU A 90 -2.93 2.23 1.29
C LEU A 90 -4.03 2.06 2.35
N VAL A 91 -3.71 2.32 3.62
CA VAL A 91 -4.67 2.22 4.71
C VAL A 91 -5.82 3.22 4.50
N TYR A 92 -5.50 4.44 4.06
CA TYR A 92 -6.51 5.44 3.77
C TYR A 92 -7.46 5.01 2.65
N GLU A 93 -6.92 4.61 1.50
CA GLU A 93 -7.70 4.16 0.35
C GLU A 93 -8.56 2.94 0.71
N TRP A 94 -8.02 1.99 1.47
CA TRP A 94 -8.78 0.82 1.93
C TRP A 94 -9.98 1.22 2.79
N VAL A 95 -9.79 2.13 3.76
CA VAL A 95 -10.90 2.58 4.62
C VAL A 95 -11.94 3.35 3.82
N ALA A 96 -11.53 4.26 2.93
CA ALA A 96 -12.44 4.99 2.05
C ALA A 96 -13.25 4.04 1.17
N TYR A 97 -12.59 3.02 0.61
CA TYR A 97 -13.24 1.98 -0.18
C TYR A 97 -14.23 1.16 0.67
N MET A 98 -13.89 0.80 1.91
CA MET A 98 -14.82 0.10 2.80
C MET A 98 -16.06 0.95 3.16
N GLU A 99 -15.90 2.25 3.38
CA GLU A 99 -17.04 3.17 3.60
C GLU A 99 -17.96 3.24 2.37
N TYR A 100 -17.37 3.30 1.18
CA TYR A 100 -18.10 3.25 -0.08
C TYR A 100 -18.85 1.93 -0.26
N LEU A 101 -18.19 0.79 -0.07
CA LEU A 101 -18.83 -0.52 -0.20
C LEU A 101 -19.95 -0.70 0.82
N LYS A 102 -19.75 -0.28 2.07
CA LYS A 102 -20.76 -0.42 3.13
C LYS A 102 -22.07 0.27 2.75
N THR A 103 -21.98 1.40 2.07
CA THR A 103 -23.14 2.22 1.67
C THR A 103 -23.77 1.72 0.37
N ASN A 104 -22.95 1.39 -0.63
CA ASN A 104 -23.43 1.14 -1.99
C ASN A 104 -23.53 -0.35 -2.35
N TYR A 105 -22.72 -1.20 -1.72
CA TYR A 105 -22.63 -2.64 -2.03
C TYR A 105 -22.42 -3.48 -0.74
N PRO A 106 -23.42 -3.57 0.15
CA PRO A 106 -23.26 -4.22 1.45
C PRO A 106 -22.78 -5.68 1.40
N TYR A 107 -23.11 -6.40 0.33
CA TYR A 107 -22.65 -7.78 0.13
C TYR A 107 -21.15 -7.87 -0.16
N LEU A 108 -20.58 -6.93 -0.92
CA LEU A 108 -19.14 -6.83 -1.15
C LEU A 108 -18.42 -6.43 0.13
N PHE A 109 -18.95 -5.43 0.84
CA PHE A 109 -18.43 -5.01 2.14
C PHE A 109 -18.33 -6.19 3.11
N SER A 110 -19.38 -7.02 3.20
CA SER A 110 -19.38 -8.20 4.07
C SER A 110 -18.22 -9.15 3.77
N LEU A 111 -17.95 -9.43 2.50
CA LEU A 111 -16.82 -10.27 2.10
C LEU A 111 -15.47 -9.59 2.42
N SER A 112 -15.30 -8.34 2.02
CA SER A 112 -14.06 -7.58 2.24
C SER A 112 -13.70 -7.43 3.72
N MET A 113 -14.70 -7.31 4.61
CA MET A 113 -14.47 -7.30 6.05
C MET A 113 -14.05 -8.66 6.61
N ARG A 114 -14.55 -9.76 6.04
CA ARG A 114 -14.17 -11.12 6.43
C ARG A 114 -12.76 -11.49 5.96
N THR A 115 -12.35 -10.98 4.80
CA THR A 115 -11.00 -11.17 4.22
C THR A 115 -10.15 -9.91 4.39
N ASN A 116 -10.29 -9.22 5.52
CA ASN A 116 -9.61 -7.95 5.76
C ASN A 116 -8.08 -8.13 5.77
N PRO A 117 -7.32 -7.40 4.94
CA PRO A 117 -5.86 -7.54 4.85
C PRO A 117 -5.11 -7.16 6.15
N PHE A 118 -5.78 -6.48 7.09
CA PHE A 118 -5.21 -6.11 8.38
C PHE A 118 -5.45 -7.15 9.49
N ASP A 119 -6.19 -8.22 9.19
CA ASP A 119 -6.39 -9.36 10.08
C ASP A 119 -5.70 -10.60 9.49
N ARG A 120 -4.65 -11.09 10.16
CA ARG A 120 -3.88 -12.26 9.69
C ARG A 120 -4.66 -13.57 9.78
N GLU A 121 -5.71 -13.60 10.60
CA GLU A 121 -6.58 -14.76 10.79
C GLU A 121 -7.90 -14.62 9.99
N ALA A 122 -7.98 -13.60 9.12
CA ALA A 122 -9.14 -13.34 8.27
C ALA A 122 -9.50 -14.56 7.41
N SER A 123 -10.80 -14.84 7.29
CA SER A 123 -11.30 -15.99 6.55
C SER A 123 -12.59 -15.67 5.81
N ALA A 124 -12.67 -16.10 4.55
CA ALA A 124 -13.88 -15.94 3.75
C ALA A 124 -15.06 -16.79 4.26
N VAL A 125 -14.78 -17.84 5.03
CA VAL A 125 -15.77 -18.83 5.51
C VAL A 125 -16.73 -18.19 6.50
N VAL A 126 -18.03 -18.44 6.32
CA VAL A 126 -19.09 -18.04 7.25
C VAL A 126 -19.28 -19.17 8.27
N LYS A 127 -19.19 -18.84 9.56
CA LYS A 127 -19.46 -19.76 10.67
C LYS A 127 -20.84 -19.51 11.25
#